data_AF-A0A2V4DYH1-F1
#
_entry.id   AF-A0A2V4DYH1-F1
#
_cell.length_a   1.000
_cell.length_b   1.000
_cell.length_c   1.000
_cell.angle_alpha   90.00
_cell.angle_beta   90.00
_cell.angle_gamma   90.00
#
_symmetry.space_group_name_H-M   'P 1'
#
loop_
_entity.id
_entity.type
_entity.pdbx_description
1 polymer ?
#
loop_
_entity_poly.entity_id
_entity_poly.type
_entity_poly.pdbx_seq_one_letter_code
_entity_poly.pdbx_strand_id
1 'polypeptide(L)'
;MKFLKKLFSKSKKLDQAEQHQGKHLFQALIEQYGGLGFEKQMDLEGVIDDKPWEIDMDAQQIVFGGNLYCSFQLLGTFSHSSQTWLWAWANEQSDLPKALLEQSLELKKIGEKNNIDLLKFPKFDATEDNLHLFGIIASGMFNSSGYYVADYGQGALVLTFINEDIDQIHQENDTHNRVANVIPQLIANYEVNHYAAIKHYLLAKDYQITFDDGLKLVAIKGEMQISAEFDDLSRLIALNG
;
A
#
# COMPACT_ATOMS: atom_id res chain seq x y z
N MET A 1 9.32 26.98 -38.42
CA MET A 1 9.25 25.56 -37.96
C MET A 1 10.19 25.18 -36.80
N LYS A 2 11.33 25.86 -36.56
CA LYS A 2 12.24 25.52 -35.42
C LYS A 2 11.71 25.89 -34.03
N PHE A 3 10.91 26.96 -33.92
CA PHE A 3 10.35 27.44 -32.65
C PHE A 3 9.31 26.46 -32.06
N LEU A 4 8.40 25.95 -32.91
CA LEU A 4 7.38 24.96 -32.51
C LEU A 4 8.03 23.65 -32.04
N LYS A 5 9.02 23.11 -32.76
CA LYS A 5 9.75 21.90 -32.33
C LYS A 5 10.41 22.05 -30.94
N LYS A 6 10.94 23.25 -30.62
CA LYS A 6 11.55 23.52 -29.31
C LYS A 6 10.51 23.58 -28.18
N LEU A 7 9.34 24.18 -28.44
CA LEU A 7 8.20 24.19 -27.50
C LEU A 7 7.67 22.78 -27.21
N PHE A 8 7.41 21.97 -28.25
CA PHE A 8 6.96 20.58 -28.07
C PHE A 8 8.02 19.69 -27.38
N SER A 9 9.31 19.92 -27.64
CA SER A 9 10.38 19.19 -26.94
C SER A 9 10.52 19.56 -25.46
N LYS A 10 10.17 20.81 -25.10
CA LYS A 10 10.22 21.29 -23.72
C LYS A 10 9.02 20.81 -22.91
N SER A 11 7.82 20.81 -23.52
CA SER A 11 6.62 20.19 -22.93
C SER A 11 6.84 18.69 -22.73
N LYS A 12 7.31 17.96 -23.74
CA LYS A 12 7.59 16.52 -23.58
C LYS A 12 8.61 16.19 -22.49
N LYS A 13 9.62 17.05 -22.27
CA LYS A 13 10.58 16.91 -21.17
C LYS A 13 10.00 17.27 -19.80
N LEU A 14 9.11 18.25 -19.73
CA LEU A 14 8.37 18.56 -18.50
C LEU A 14 7.44 17.40 -18.14
N ASP A 15 6.64 16.93 -19.11
CA ASP A 15 5.70 15.82 -18.91
C ASP A 15 6.43 14.56 -18.44
N GLN A 16 7.60 14.25 -19.02
CA GLN A 16 8.43 13.12 -18.57
C GLN A 16 9.03 13.32 -17.19
N ALA A 17 9.46 14.54 -16.83
CA ALA A 17 10.01 14.83 -15.51
C ALA A 17 8.93 14.79 -14.43
N GLU A 18 7.74 15.33 -14.71
CA GLU A 18 6.58 15.30 -13.82
C GLU A 18 6.05 13.87 -13.64
N GLN A 19 5.97 13.10 -14.72
CA GLN A 19 5.58 11.68 -14.66
C GLN A 19 6.61 10.84 -13.87
N HIS A 20 7.91 11.12 -14.03
CA HIS A 20 8.97 10.44 -13.29
C HIS A 20 8.94 10.81 -11.79
N GLN A 21 8.70 12.08 -11.47
CA GLN A 21 8.54 12.55 -10.10
C GLN A 21 7.31 11.95 -9.42
N GLY A 22 6.16 11.90 -10.12
CA GLY A 22 4.94 11.26 -9.62
C GLY A 22 5.13 9.77 -9.35
N LYS A 23 5.87 9.06 -10.22
CA LYS A 23 6.22 7.65 -10.01
C LYS A 23 7.08 7.46 -8.74
N HIS A 24 8.09 8.30 -8.53
CA HIS A 24 8.93 8.25 -7.33
C HIS A 24 8.12 8.53 -6.05
N LEU A 25 7.17 9.47 -6.11
CA LEU A 25 6.32 9.79 -4.96
C LEU A 25 5.32 8.67 -4.63
N PHE A 26 4.81 7.96 -5.63
CA PHE A 26 4.03 6.75 -5.38
C PHE A 26 4.87 5.65 -4.74
N GLN A 27 6.10 5.44 -5.23
CA GLN A 27 7.03 4.47 -4.64
C GLN A 27 7.36 4.79 -3.18
N ALA A 28 7.51 6.08 -2.85
CA ALA A 28 7.70 6.52 -1.47
C ALA A 28 6.53 6.14 -0.54
N LEU A 29 5.30 6.04 -1.05
CA LEU A 29 4.16 5.53 -0.27
C LEU A 29 4.29 4.03 0.02
N ILE A 30 4.80 3.25 -0.93
CA ILE A 30 5.09 1.82 -0.72
C ILE A 30 6.21 1.68 0.31
N GLU A 31 7.27 2.47 0.20
CA GLU A 31 8.36 2.48 1.18
C GLU A 31 7.88 2.89 2.58
N GLN A 32 6.93 3.83 2.66
CA GLN A 32 6.45 4.34 3.94
C GLN A 32 5.45 3.39 4.63
N TYR A 33 4.55 2.77 3.87
CA TYR A 33 3.41 2.04 4.42
C TYR A 33 3.40 0.55 4.07
N GLY A 34 4.16 0.14 3.05
CA GLY A 34 4.19 -1.22 2.54
C GLY A 34 4.64 -2.24 3.58
N GLY A 35 5.60 -1.89 4.46
CA GLY A 35 6.04 -2.79 5.54
C GLY A 35 4.92 -3.15 6.52
N LEU A 36 4.12 -2.16 6.95
CA LEU A 36 2.98 -2.39 7.84
C LEU A 36 1.87 -3.18 7.13
N GLY A 37 1.52 -2.79 5.90
CA GLY A 37 0.50 -3.49 5.13
C GLY A 37 0.92 -4.94 4.83
N PHE A 38 2.19 -5.18 4.52
CA PHE A 38 2.73 -6.50 4.24
C PHE A 38 2.67 -7.41 5.46
N GLU A 39 3.15 -6.92 6.61
CA GLU A 39 3.09 -7.65 7.88
C GLU A 39 1.66 -8.11 8.20
N LYS A 40 0.68 -7.21 8.02
CA LYS A 40 -0.73 -7.55 8.22
C LYS A 40 -1.20 -8.64 7.26
N GLN A 41 -0.88 -8.54 5.96
CA GLN A 41 -1.24 -9.61 5.02
C GLN A 41 -0.62 -10.97 5.37
N MET A 42 0.59 -10.99 5.93
CA MET A 42 1.20 -12.24 6.38
C MET A 42 0.42 -12.91 7.53
N ASP A 43 -0.25 -12.13 8.38
CA ASP A 43 -1.04 -12.67 9.50
C ASP A 43 -2.44 -13.16 9.04
N LEU A 44 -2.86 -12.75 7.84
CA LEU A 44 -4.16 -13.12 7.27
C LEU A 44 -4.15 -14.48 6.56
N GLU A 45 -2.97 -15.07 6.38
CA GLU A 45 -2.81 -16.41 5.82
C GLU A 45 -3.63 -17.44 6.64
N GLY A 46 -4.56 -18.12 5.97
CA GLY A 46 -5.50 -19.06 6.62
C GLY A 46 -6.63 -18.41 7.45
N VAL A 47 -6.61 -17.09 7.62
CA VAL A 47 -7.70 -16.33 8.27
C VAL A 47 -8.77 -15.93 7.27
N ILE A 48 -8.38 -15.42 6.10
CA ILE A 48 -9.33 -15.03 5.04
C ILE A 48 -9.05 -15.72 3.71
N ASP A 49 -7.84 -16.25 3.51
CA ASP A 49 -7.46 -16.93 2.29
C ASP A 49 -8.30 -18.19 2.05
N ASP A 50 -8.64 -18.43 0.79
CA ASP A 50 -9.51 -19.52 0.31
C ASP A 50 -10.92 -19.58 0.92
N LYS A 51 -11.31 -18.59 1.74
CA LYS A 51 -12.68 -18.49 2.26
C LYS A 51 -13.60 -17.82 1.25
N PRO A 52 -14.85 -18.28 1.11
CA PRO A 52 -15.84 -17.54 0.36
C PRO A 52 -16.04 -16.16 1.00
N TRP A 53 -16.26 -15.16 0.16
CA TRP A 53 -16.51 -13.79 0.60
C TRP A 53 -17.85 -13.30 0.07
N GLU A 54 -18.53 -12.46 0.85
CA GLU A 54 -19.75 -11.78 0.47
C GLU A 54 -19.64 -10.31 0.87
N ILE A 55 -20.19 -9.39 0.06
CA ILE A 55 -20.24 -7.96 0.39
C ILE A 55 -21.68 -7.52 0.44
N ASP A 56 -22.04 -6.87 1.55
CA ASP A 56 -23.27 -6.12 1.71
C ASP A 56 -22.93 -4.63 1.72
N MET A 57 -23.24 -3.93 0.62
CA MET A 57 -22.97 -2.51 0.47
C MET A 57 -23.87 -1.65 1.38
N ASP A 58 -25.10 -2.10 1.64
CA ASP A 58 -26.07 -1.36 2.46
C ASP A 58 -25.69 -1.46 3.94
N ALA A 59 -25.35 -2.67 4.40
CA ALA A 59 -24.81 -2.91 5.73
C ALA A 59 -23.35 -2.45 5.88
N GLN A 60 -22.67 -2.15 4.77
CA GLN A 60 -21.26 -1.73 4.72
C GLN A 60 -20.32 -2.78 5.34
N GLN A 61 -20.56 -4.05 5.01
CA GLN A 61 -19.85 -5.20 5.53
C GLN A 61 -19.29 -6.10 4.43
N ILE A 62 -18.10 -6.64 4.67
CA ILE A 62 -17.59 -7.83 3.99
C ILE A 62 -17.60 -9.00 4.98
N VAL A 63 -18.02 -10.17 4.51
CA VAL A 63 -18.11 -11.39 5.31
C VAL A 63 -17.20 -12.45 4.72
N PHE A 64 -16.25 -12.95 5.49
CA PHE A 64 -15.40 -14.08 5.10
C PHE A 64 -15.88 -15.37 5.77
N GLY A 65 -15.95 -16.47 5.01
CA GLY A 65 -16.32 -17.79 5.54
C GLY A 65 -17.73 -17.89 6.12
N GLY A 66 -18.58 -16.88 5.90
CA GLY A 66 -19.95 -16.79 6.44
C GLY A 66 -20.04 -16.45 7.93
N ASN A 67 -18.93 -16.12 8.61
CA ASN A 67 -18.93 -15.85 10.04
C ASN A 67 -17.98 -14.73 10.50
N LEU A 68 -17.06 -14.29 9.65
CA LEU A 68 -16.13 -13.21 9.96
C LEU A 68 -16.61 -11.92 9.30
N TYR A 69 -17.32 -11.10 10.06
CA TYR A 69 -17.90 -9.85 9.60
C TYR A 69 -16.91 -8.70 9.83
N CYS A 70 -16.60 -7.96 8.77
CA CYS A 70 -15.69 -6.82 8.83
C CYS A 70 -16.38 -5.59 8.24
N SER A 71 -16.20 -4.42 8.87
CA SER A 71 -16.50 -3.16 8.19
C SER A 71 -15.42 -2.90 7.14
N PHE A 72 -15.74 -2.16 6.08
CA PHE A 72 -14.78 -1.92 5.01
C PHE A 72 -14.81 -0.49 4.46
N GLN A 73 -13.76 -0.16 3.71
CA GLN A 73 -13.64 1.03 2.88
C GLN A 73 -13.29 0.59 1.47
N LEU A 74 -14.04 1.09 0.49
CA LEU A 74 -13.83 0.74 -0.91
C LEU A 74 -12.75 1.66 -1.51
N LEU A 75 -11.71 1.08 -2.08
CA LEU A 75 -10.67 1.83 -2.79
C LEU A 75 -11.07 2.03 -4.25
N GLY A 76 -11.53 0.99 -4.92
CA GLY A 76 -11.96 1.06 -6.30
C GLY A 76 -12.17 -0.30 -6.94
N THR A 77 -12.31 -0.28 -8.26
CA THR A 77 -12.65 -1.46 -9.04
C THR A 77 -11.68 -1.64 -10.21
N PHE A 78 -11.36 -2.89 -10.51
CA PHE A 78 -10.56 -3.28 -11.65
C PHE A 78 -11.43 -4.03 -12.66
N SER A 79 -11.28 -3.70 -13.94
CA SER A 79 -11.94 -4.41 -15.03
C SER A 79 -10.95 -5.33 -15.73
N HIS A 80 -11.17 -6.63 -15.65
CA HIS A 80 -10.32 -7.64 -16.31
C HIS A 80 -10.33 -7.49 -17.84
N SER A 81 -11.49 -7.18 -18.42
CA SER A 81 -11.64 -7.06 -19.88
C SER A 81 -10.96 -5.84 -20.48
N SER A 82 -10.92 -4.72 -19.75
CA SER A 82 -10.31 -3.48 -20.22
C SER A 82 -8.94 -3.20 -19.61
N GLN A 83 -8.52 -3.98 -18.62
CA GLN A 83 -7.30 -3.77 -17.83
C GLN A 83 -7.21 -2.35 -17.27
N THR A 84 -8.34 -1.85 -16.74
CA THR A 84 -8.41 -0.50 -16.20
C THR A 84 -8.85 -0.52 -14.74
N TRP A 85 -8.22 0.37 -13.97
CA TRP A 85 -8.61 0.72 -12.60
C TRP A 85 -9.54 1.92 -12.61
N LEU A 86 -10.59 1.89 -11.80
CA LEU A 86 -11.49 3.02 -11.52
C LEU A 86 -11.54 3.23 -10.00
N TRP A 87 -11.12 4.40 -9.53
CA TRP A 87 -11.23 4.73 -8.11
C TRP A 87 -12.69 4.82 -7.65
N ALA A 88 -12.97 4.39 -6.42
CA ALA A 88 -14.31 4.41 -5.83
C ALA A 88 -14.89 5.82 -5.77
N TRP A 89 -14.09 6.82 -5.40
CA TRP A 89 -14.49 8.24 -5.39
C TRP A 89 -14.91 8.77 -6.77
N ALA A 90 -14.53 8.12 -7.86
CA ALA A 90 -14.86 8.50 -9.23
C ALA A 90 -16.07 7.71 -9.78
N ASN A 91 -16.56 6.71 -9.04
CA ASN A 91 -17.63 5.84 -9.49
C ASN A 91 -19.02 6.42 -9.15
N GLU A 92 -19.30 7.60 -9.70
CA GLU A 92 -20.56 8.34 -9.46
C GLU A 92 -21.81 7.61 -9.96
N GLN A 93 -21.64 6.60 -10.84
CA GLN A 93 -22.74 5.85 -11.44
C GLN A 93 -23.28 4.74 -10.53
N SER A 94 -22.56 4.35 -9.48
CA SER A 94 -22.88 3.17 -8.67
C SER A 94 -23.62 3.45 -7.35
N ASP A 95 -24.14 4.68 -7.15
CA ASP A 95 -24.84 5.12 -5.92
C ASP A 95 -24.21 4.57 -4.63
N LEU A 96 -22.87 4.62 -4.56
CA LEU A 96 -22.11 4.04 -3.48
C LEU A 96 -22.34 4.84 -2.18
N PRO A 97 -22.57 4.16 -1.04
CA PRO A 97 -22.63 4.84 0.25
C PRO A 97 -21.39 5.68 0.49
N LYS A 98 -21.58 6.99 0.75
CA LYS A 98 -20.47 7.94 0.94
C LYS A 98 -19.53 7.54 2.07
N ALA A 99 -20.04 6.85 3.09
CA ALA A 99 -19.28 6.33 4.21
C ALA A 99 -18.23 5.28 3.81
N LEU A 100 -18.39 4.61 2.66
CA LEU A 100 -17.39 3.65 2.13
C LEU A 100 -16.26 4.31 1.35
N LEU A 101 -16.32 5.63 1.11
CA LEU A 101 -15.42 6.33 0.18
C LEU A 101 -14.31 7.11 0.89
N GLU A 102 -14.28 7.16 2.22
CA GLU A 102 -13.43 8.07 2.99
C GLU A 102 -11.94 7.89 2.67
N GLN A 103 -11.46 6.64 2.66
CA GLN A 103 -10.07 6.34 2.34
C GLN A 103 -9.71 6.66 0.89
N SER A 104 -10.59 6.32 -0.05
CA SER A 104 -10.35 6.62 -1.47
C SER A 104 -10.28 8.13 -1.73
N LEU A 105 -11.12 8.92 -1.04
CA LEU A 105 -11.10 10.38 -1.10
C LEU A 105 -9.84 10.96 -0.46
N GLU A 106 -9.33 10.37 0.61
CA GLU A 106 -8.08 10.82 1.22
C GLU A 106 -6.87 10.51 0.33
N LEU A 107 -6.83 9.32 -0.28
CA LEU A 107 -5.82 8.98 -1.30
C LEU A 107 -5.85 9.95 -2.48
N LYS A 108 -7.04 10.35 -2.93
CA LYS A 108 -7.20 11.40 -3.95
C LYS A 108 -6.57 12.71 -3.51
N LYS A 109 -6.84 13.20 -2.29
CA LYS A 109 -6.26 14.44 -1.78
C LYS A 109 -4.73 14.37 -1.72
N ILE A 110 -4.17 13.23 -1.31
CA ILE A 110 -2.73 12.97 -1.33
C ILE A 110 -2.20 13.03 -2.76
N GLY A 111 -2.91 12.41 -3.71
CA GLY A 111 -2.58 12.44 -5.13
C GLY A 111 -2.58 13.85 -5.72
N GLU A 112 -3.60 14.64 -5.45
CA GLU A 112 -3.73 16.03 -5.91
C GLU A 112 -2.64 16.92 -5.29
N LYS A 113 -2.39 16.79 -3.99
CA LYS A 113 -1.39 17.59 -3.26
C LYS A 113 0.03 17.31 -3.75
N ASN A 114 0.34 16.06 -4.06
CA ASN A 114 1.70 15.63 -4.41
C ASN A 114 1.90 15.34 -5.91
N ASN A 115 0.89 15.64 -6.74
CA ASN A 115 0.89 15.38 -8.18
C ASN A 115 1.16 13.89 -8.54
N ILE A 116 0.55 12.96 -7.79
CA ILE A 116 0.66 11.51 -8.03
C ILE A 116 -0.48 11.06 -8.93
N ASP A 117 -0.18 10.84 -10.21
CA ASP A 117 -1.16 10.49 -11.25
C ASP A 117 -2.02 9.27 -10.88
N LEU A 118 -1.39 8.21 -10.33
CA LEU A 118 -2.07 6.98 -9.92
C LEU A 118 -3.13 7.18 -8.83
N LEU A 119 -3.06 8.27 -8.06
CA LEU A 119 -4.01 8.55 -6.97
C LEU A 119 -5.01 9.66 -7.34
N LYS A 120 -4.65 10.57 -8.26
CA LYS A 120 -5.49 11.72 -8.62
C LYS A 120 -6.37 11.48 -9.85
N PHE A 121 -5.95 10.64 -10.79
CA PHE A 121 -6.74 10.36 -11.98
C PHE A 121 -7.82 9.33 -11.69
N PRO A 122 -9.06 9.56 -12.16
CA PRO A 122 -10.19 8.71 -11.81
C PRO A 122 -10.05 7.30 -12.35
N LYS A 123 -9.54 7.18 -13.57
CA LYS A 123 -9.42 5.93 -14.32
C LYS A 123 -8.12 5.90 -15.11
N PHE A 124 -7.45 4.76 -15.13
CA PHE A 124 -6.22 4.53 -15.89
C PHE A 124 -5.98 3.04 -16.12
N ASP A 125 -5.05 2.71 -17.02
CA ASP A 125 -4.64 1.33 -17.28
C ASP A 125 -3.87 0.78 -16.08
N ALA A 126 -4.22 -0.43 -15.66
CA ALA A 126 -3.65 -1.08 -14.49
C ALA A 126 -3.44 -2.58 -14.73
N THR A 127 -2.59 -3.18 -13.90
CA THR A 127 -2.32 -4.61 -13.82
C THR A 127 -2.77 -5.14 -12.47
N GLU A 128 -2.92 -6.45 -12.33
CA GLU A 128 -3.27 -7.08 -11.04
C GLU A 128 -2.28 -6.73 -9.93
N ASP A 129 -0.98 -6.62 -10.24
CA ASP A 129 0.04 -6.17 -9.27
C ASP A 129 -0.29 -4.78 -8.70
N ASN A 130 -0.88 -3.88 -9.49
CA ASN A 130 -1.27 -2.56 -9.00
C ASN A 130 -2.37 -2.62 -7.94
N LEU A 131 -3.28 -3.60 -8.00
CA LEU A 131 -4.38 -3.74 -7.03
C LEU A 131 -3.81 -4.01 -5.64
N HIS A 132 -2.85 -4.93 -5.54
CA HIS A 132 -2.17 -5.24 -4.30
C HIS A 132 -1.35 -4.05 -3.77
N LEU A 133 -0.73 -3.26 -4.65
CA LEU A 133 -0.05 -2.03 -4.25
C LEU A 133 -1.01 -0.99 -3.65
N PHE A 134 -2.21 -0.82 -4.22
CA PHE A 134 -3.20 0.09 -3.64
C PHE A 134 -3.69 -0.40 -2.29
N GLY A 135 -3.97 -1.71 -2.18
CA GLY A 135 -4.40 -2.33 -0.93
C GLY A 135 -3.35 -2.24 0.17
N ILE A 136 -2.08 -2.53 -0.12
CA ILE A 136 -1.01 -2.53 0.88
C ILE A 136 -0.70 -1.12 1.39
N ILE A 137 -0.68 -0.12 0.48
CA ILE A 137 -0.51 1.29 0.86
C ILE A 137 -1.67 1.71 1.75
N ALA A 138 -2.92 1.45 1.35
CA ALA A 138 -4.10 1.87 2.09
C ALA A 138 -4.18 1.19 3.47
N SER A 139 -3.97 -0.12 3.54
CA SER A 139 -3.99 -0.86 4.81
C SER A 139 -2.94 -0.35 5.80
N GLY A 140 -1.72 -0.09 5.34
CA GLY A 140 -0.66 0.49 6.17
C GLY A 140 -0.94 1.94 6.56
N MET A 141 -1.40 2.77 5.62
CA MET A 141 -1.64 4.20 5.81
C MET A 141 -2.82 4.50 6.75
N PHE A 142 -3.91 3.75 6.61
CA PHE A 142 -5.14 3.94 7.38
C PHE A 142 -5.23 3.02 8.60
N ASN A 143 -4.14 2.31 8.91
CA ASN A 143 -4.08 1.32 9.98
C ASN A 143 -5.27 0.33 9.95
N SER A 144 -5.64 -0.14 8.76
CA SER A 144 -6.72 -1.14 8.63
C SER A 144 -6.26 -2.52 9.07
N SER A 145 -7.15 -3.42 9.46
CA SER A 145 -6.79 -4.81 9.79
C SER A 145 -6.23 -5.55 8.57
N GLY A 146 -6.69 -5.21 7.37
CA GLY A 146 -6.10 -5.77 6.15
C GLY A 146 -6.65 -5.13 4.89
N TYR A 147 -6.23 -5.66 3.75
CA TYR A 147 -6.89 -5.41 2.48
C TYR A 147 -7.28 -6.71 1.80
N TYR A 148 -8.27 -6.62 0.91
CA TYR A 148 -8.73 -7.75 0.14
C TYR A 148 -8.99 -7.35 -1.32
N VAL A 149 -8.61 -8.25 -2.23
CA VAL A 149 -8.93 -8.17 -3.66
C VAL A 149 -10.08 -9.14 -3.92
N ALA A 150 -11.29 -8.63 -3.88
CA ALA A 150 -12.52 -9.38 -4.11
C ALA A 150 -12.75 -9.56 -5.62
N ASP A 151 -12.14 -10.60 -6.19
CA ASP A 151 -12.34 -10.99 -7.60
C ASP A 151 -13.69 -11.68 -7.79
N TYR A 152 -14.55 -11.09 -8.64
CA TYR A 152 -15.88 -11.58 -8.98
C TYR A 152 -15.97 -12.07 -10.45
N GLY A 153 -14.84 -12.45 -11.03
CA GLY A 153 -14.68 -13.10 -12.34
C GLY A 153 -14.54 -12.13 -13.51
N GLN A 154 -15.41 -11.12 -13.61
CA GLN A 154 -15.34 -10.12 -14.69
C GLN A 154 -14.55 -8.85 -14.30
N GLY A 155 -14.17 -8.76 -13.03
CA GLY A 155 -13.38 -7.68 -12.44
C GLY A 155 -13.12 -7.96 -10.97
N ALA A 156 -12.48 -7.02 -10.29
CA ALA A 156 -12.19 -7.11 -8.87
C ALA A 156 -12.53 -5.81 -8.13
N LEU A 157 -12.94 -5.92 -6.87
CA LEU A 157 -12.98 -4.80 -5.93
C LEU A 157 -11.71 -4.84 -5.09
N VAL A 158 -11.12 -3.68 -4.80
CA VAL A 158 -10.09 -3.59 -3.76
C VAL A 158 -10.64 -2.76 -2.62
N LEU A 159 -10.53 -3.31 -1.42
CA LEU A 159 -11.02 -2.71 -0.19
C LEU A 159 -10.03 -2.93 0.94
N THR A 160 -10.07 -2.06 1.93
CA THR A 160 -9.50 -2.33 3.25
C THR A 160 -10.62 -2.70 4.21
N PHE A 161 -10.34 -3.47 5.25
CA PHE A 161 -11.34 -3.85 6.25
C PHE A 161 -10.82 -3.73 7.68
N ILE A 162 -11.75 -3.63 8.63
CA ILE A 162 -11.50 -3.61 10.08
C ILE A 162 -12.22 -4.78 10.74
N ASN A 163 -11.52 -5.49 11.62
CA ASN A 163 -12.07 -6.52 12.49
C ASN A 163 -11.21 -6.68 13.75
N GLU A 164 -11.85 -6.67 14.92
CA GLU A 164 -11.16 -6.71 16.21
C GLU A 164 -10.43 -8.03 16.48
N ASP A 165 -10.97 -9.17 16.03
CA ASP A 165 -10.32 -10.47 16.20
C ASP A 165 -9.04 -10.55 15.36
N ILE A 166 -9.06 -9.98 14.15
CA ILE A 166 -7.87 -9.87 13.30
C ILE A 166 -6.84 -8.92 13.93
N ASP A 167 -7.27 -7.79 14.46
CA ASP A 167 -6.38 -6.85 15.15
C ASP A 167 -5.70 -7.49 16.37
N GLN A 168 -6.39 -8.39 17.07
CA GLN A 168 -5.82 -9.18 18.16
C GLN A 168 -4.72 -10.14 17.64
N ILE A 169 -4.93 -10.81 16.50
CA ILE A 169 -3.90 -11.66 15.86
C ILE A 169 -2.65 -10.83 15.54
N HIS A 170 -2.82 -9.64 14.96
CA HIS A 170 -1.69 -8.75 14.66
C HIS A 170 -0.91 -8.38 15.93
N GLN A 171 -1.61 -8.05 17.01
CA GLN A 171 -0.98 -7.71 18.29
C GLN A 171 -0.19 -8.88 18.88
N GLU A 172 -0.71 -10.10 18.77
CA GLU A 172 -0.04 -11.31 19.25
C GLU A 172 1.22 -11.64 18.44
N ASN A 173 1.21 -11.34 17.14
CA ASN A 173 2.33 -11.58 16.23
C ASN A 173 3.36 -10.43 16.21
N ASP A 174 3.02 -9.26 16.76
CA ASP A 174 3.89 -8.09 16.85
C ASP A 174 5.03 -8.27 17.86
N THR A 175 6.03 -9.04 17.45
CA THR A 175 7.23 -9.34 18.23
C THR A 175 8.48 -8.74 17.61
N HIS A 176 9.54 -8.55 18.39
CA HIS A 176 10.84 -8.09 17.87
C HIS A 176 11.36 -8.94 16.71
N ASN A 177 11.29 -10.27 16.87
CA ASN A 177 11.74 -11.23 15.87
C ASN A 177 10.92 -11.13 14.57
N ARG A 178 9.73 -10.53 14.59
CA ARG A 178 8.90 -10.33 13.39
C ARG A 178 9.62 -9.45 12.36
N VAL A 179 10.40 -8.48 12.81
CA VAL A 179 11.17 -7.58 11.94
C VAL A 179 12.10 -8.36 10.99
N ALA A 180 12.80 -9.36 11.51
CA ALA A 180 13.72 -10.21 10.74
C ALA A 180 13.01 -11.10 9.70
N ASN A 181 11.70 -11.32 9.85
CA ASN A 181 10.89 -12.08 8.89
C ASN A 181 10.24 -11.17 7.85
N VAL A 182 9.71 -10.01 8.26
CA VAL A 182 8.98 -9.07 7.39
C VAL A 182 9.92 -8.42 6.39
N ILE A 183 11.07 -7.88 6.84
CA ILE A 183 11.96 -7.09 5.98
C ILE A 183 12.45 -7.86 4.76
N PRO A 184 13.04 -9.08 4.89
CA PRO A 184 13.57 -9.79 3.73
C PRO A 184 12.49 -10.15 2.71
N GLN A 185 11.28 -10.47 3.18
CA GLN A 185 10.16 -10.81 2.32
C GLN A 185 9.59 -9.57 1.62
N LEU A 186 9.46 -8.45 2.33
CA LEU A 186 9.01 -7.19 1.73
C LEU A 186 9.91 -6.78 0.55
N ILE A 187 11.23 -6.74 0.76
CA ILE A 187 12.18 -6.31 -0.29
C ILE A 187 12.33 -7.32 -1.43
N ALA A 188 11.95 -8.59 -1.21
CA ALA A 188 11.93 -9.60 -2.26
C ALA A 188 10.68 -9.52 -3.14
N ASN A 189 9.54 -9.11 -2.56
CA ASN A 189 8.25 -9.06 -3.25
C ASN A 189 7.93 -7.69 -3.87
N TYR A 190 8.54 -6.60 -3.39
CA TYR A 190 8.23 -5.25 -3.85
C TYR A 190 9.48 -4.49 -4.31
N GLU A 191 9.33 -3.74 -5.40
CA GLU A 191 10.36 -2.81 -5.88
C GLU A 191 10.38 -1.55 -5.01
N VAL A 192 11.16 -1.60 -3.93
CA VAL A 192 11.30 -0.50 -2.95
C VAL A 192 12.76 -0.13 -2.76
N ASN A 193 13.05 1.11 -2.36
CA ASN A 193 14.35 1.43 -1.77
C ASN A 193 14.45 0.74 -0.40
N HIS A 194 15.40 -0.21 -0.23
CA HIS A 194 15.45 -1.03 0.99
C HIS A 194 15.71 -0.18 2.23
N TYR A 195 16.63 0.79 2.14
CA TYR A 195 16.92 1.71 3.24
C TYR A 195 15.67 2.50 3.67
N ALA A 196 14.98 3.12 2.71
CA ALA A 196 13.78 3.90 3.00
C ALA A 196 12.67 3.03 3.61
N ALA A 197 12.42 1.86 3.01
CA ALA A 197 11.39 0.93 3.48
C ALA A 197 11.66 0.43 4.91
N ILE A 198 12.89 0.02 5.20
CA ILE A 198 13.29 -0.47 6.52
C ILE A 198 13.21 0.65 7.56
N LYS A 199 13.70 1.84 7.23
CA LYS A 199 13.65 2.99 8.13
C LYS A 199 12.21 3.37 8.50
N HIS A 200 11.33 3.49 7.52
CA HIS A 200 9.92 3.82 7.78
C HIS A 200 9.22 2.73 8.58
N TYR A 201 9.45 1.46 8.24
CA TYR A 201 8.88 0.34 8.97
C TYR A 201 9.34 0.32 10.44
N LEU A 202 10.63 0.47 10.72
CA LEU A 202 11.14 0.52 12.09
C LEU A 202 10.56 1.70 12.89
N LEU A 203 10.48 2.89 12.29
CA LEU A 203 9.86 4.05 12.91
C LEU A 203 8.38 3.81 13.21
N ALA A 204 7.65 3.18 12.29
CA ALA A 204 6.24 2.85 12.48
C ALA A 204 6.00 1.78 13.56
N LYS A 205 7.01 0.96 13.85
CA LYS A 205 7.00 -0.05 14.92
C LYS A 205 7.55 0.51 16.25
N ASP A 206 7.61 1.83 16.40
CA ASP A 206 8.10 2.56 17.57
C ASP A 206 9.58 2.34 17.92
N TYR A 207 10.41 1.90 16.97
CA TYR A 207 11.85 1.91 17.17
C TYR A 207 12.38 3.34 17.02
N GLN A 208 13.29 3.71 17.90
CA GLN A 208 14.04 4.96 17.82
C GLN A 208 15.33 4.74 17.05
N ILE A 209 15.55 5.51 15.98
CA ILE A 209 16.82 5.49 15.24
C ILE A 209 17.89 6.19 16.09
N THR A 210 18.91 5.45 16.50
CA THR A 210 20.02 5.97 17.32
C THR A 210 21.29 6.20 16.53
N PHE A 211 21.43 5.56 15.38
CA PHE A 211 22.51 5.78 14.43
C PHE A 211 22.00 5.62 13.00
N ASP A 212 22.41 6.52 12.12
CA ASP A 212 22.06 6.50 10.71
C ASP A 212 23.07 7.35 9.91
N ASP A 213 23.86 6.71 9.06
CA ASP A 213 24.78 7.37 8.11
C ASP A 213 24.45 7.07 6.64
N GLY A 214 23.29 6.45 6.39
CA GLY A 214 22.85 6.00 5.06
C GLY A 214 23.43 4.66 4.58
N LEU A 215 24.55 4.20 5.14
CA LEU A 215 25.11 2.86 4.89
C LEU A 215 24.84 1.90 6.05
N LYS A 216 24.60 2.43 7.25
CA LYS A 216 24.21 1.68 8.42
C LYS A 216 23.15 2.43 9.20
N LEU A 217 22.14 1.68 9.62
CA LEU A 217 21.04 2.15 10.45
C LEU A 217 20.96 1.26 11.69
N VAL A 218 20.90 1.88 12.87
CA VAL A 218 20.66 1.19 14.15
C VAL A 218 19.43 1.80 14.81
N ALA A 219 18.51 0.94 15.21
CA ALA A 219 17.24 1.31 15.82
C ALA A 219 16.99 0.51 17.10
N ILE A 220 16.47 1.16 18.14
CA ILE A 220 16.22 0.54 19.46
C ILE A 220 14.75 0.65 19.88
N LYS A 221 14.23 -0.38 20.55
CA LYS A 221 12.92 -0.39 21.22
C LYS A 221 13.07 -1.09 22.57
N GLY A 222 13.15 -0.30 23.65
CA GLY A 222 13.53 -0.83 24.96
C GLY A 222 14.95 -1.38 24.95
N GLU A 223 15.12 -2.65 25.34
CA GLU A 223 16.42 -3.36 25.30
C GLU A 223 16.70 -4.02 23.94
N MET A 224 15.74 -3.99 23.02
CA MET A 224 15.82 -4.66 21.72
C MET A 224 16.47 -3.73 20.69
N GLN A 225 17.27 -4.29 19.78
CA GLN A 225 18.03 -3.52 18.80
C GLN A 225 17.95 -4.17 17.43
N ILE A 226 17.70 -3.37 16.39
CA ILE A 226 17.85 -3.76 14.99
C ILE A 226 19.03 -2.99 14.38
N SER A 227 19.90 -3.66 13.65
CA SER A 227 20.96 -3.07 12.84
C SER A 227 20.82 -3.53 11.39
N ALA A 228 20.71 -2.58 10.47
CA ALA A 228 20.69 -2.82 9.03
C ALA A 228 21.91 -2.16 8.36
N GLU A 229 22.56 -2.88 7.46
CA GLU A 229 23.69 -2.38 6.65
C GLU A 229 23.33 -2.43 5.17
N PHE A 230 23.74 -1.42 4.42
CA PHE A 230 23.35 -1.15 3.04
C PHE A 230 24.58 -0.93 2.15
N ASP A 231 24.43 -1.21 0.86
CA ASP A 231 25.40 -0.79 -0.14
C ASP A 231 25.15 0.65 -0.62
N ASP A 232 26.03 1.15 -1.49
CA ASP A 232 25.93 2.50 -2.08
C ASP A 232 24.66 2.72 -2.94
N LEU A 233 23.94 1.64 -3.28
CA LEU A 233 22.65 1.68 -3.98
C LEU A 233 21.46 1.53 -3.02
N SER A 234 21.69 1.68 -1.71
CA SER A 234 20.70 1.55 -0.66
C SER A 234 20.07 0.15 -0.55
N ARG A 235 20.74 -0.89 -1.04
CA ARG A 235 20.27 -2.28 -0.94
C ARG A 235 20.81 -2.91 0.34
N LEU A 236 19.91 -3.57 1.08
CA LEU A 236 20.24 -4.32 2.29
C LEU A 236 21.33 -5.39 2.02
N ILE A 237 22.42 -5.33 2.79
CA ILE A 237 23.53 -6.30 2.83
C ILE A 237 23.37 -7.22 4.04
N ALA A 238 23.06 -6.65 5.21
CA ALA A 238 22.93 -7.38 6.46
C ALA A 238 21.83 -6.79 7.33
N LEU A 239 21.09 -7.67 8.02
CA LEU A 239 20.09 -7.33 9.01
C LEU A 239 20.34 -8.18 10.26
N ASN A 240 20.51 -7.53 11.40
CA ASN A 240 20.74 -8.17 12.70
C ASN A 240 19.74 -7.63 13.72
N GLY A 241 19.24 -8.50 14.59
CA GLY A 241 18.23 -8.20 15.59
C GLY A 241 17.86 -9.44 16.36
#